data_AF-A0A2V5UWM9-F1
#
_entry.id   AF-A0A2V5UWM9-F1
#
_cell.length_a   1.000
_cell.length_b   1.000
_cell.length_c   1.000
_cell.angle_alpha   90.00
_cell.angle_beta   90.00
_cell.angle_gamma   90.00
#
_symmetry.space_group_name_H-M   'P 1'
#
loop_
_entity.id
_entity.type
_entity.pdbx_description
1 polymer ?
#
loop_
_entity_poly.entity_id
_entity_poly.type
_entity_poly.pdbx_seq_one_letter_code
_entity_poly.pdbx_strand_id
1 'polypeptide(L)'
;MRIDSSFRADLEQSTSNKKMFMKFVSLNKPTAVPHQIHTYAELRQQIHHDLRIQHPKWVQPNGESPICDSYEARLMELLLAATPFVDFKNA
;
A
#
# COMPACT_ATOMS: atom_id res chain seq x y z
N MET A 1 18.67 7.34 32.03
CA MET A 1 18.61 7.39 30.56
C MET A 1 17.49 8.35 30.20
N ARG A 2 17.82 9.58 29.77
CA ARG A 2 16.85 10.64 29.51
C ARG A 2 16.21 10.34 28.15
N ILE A 3 14.89 10.13 28.12
CA ILE A 3 14.13 10.06 26.87
C ILE A 3 14.26 11.44 26.24
N ASP A 4 14.96 11.49 25.12
CA ASP A 4 15.30 12.73 24.43
C ASP A 4 14.01 13.44 23.99
N SER A 5 13.86 14.69 24.41
CA SER A 5 12.70 15.54 24.10
C SER A 5 12.52 15.81 22.60
N SER A 6 13.53 15.51 21.76
CA SER A 6 13.42 15.61 20.30
C SER A 6 12.44 14.58 19.74
N PHE A 7 12.37 13.38 20.33
CA PHE A 7 11.47 12.33 19.85
C PHE A 7 9.98 12.71 20.03
N ARG A 8 9.69 13.55 21.03
CA ARG A 8 8.34 14.08 21.30
C ARG A 8 7.95 15.18 20.31
N ALA A 9 8.91 15.98 19.85
CA ALA A 9 8.67 17.03 18.87
C ALA A 9 8.32 16.44 17.49
N ASP A 10 9.00 15.36 17.09
CA ASP A 10 8.75 14.68 15.81
C ASP A 10 7.36 14.01 15.77
N LEU A 11 6.88 13.46 16.89
CA LEU A 11 5.54 12.87 16.98
C LEU A 11 4.43 13.93 16.88
N GLU A 12 4.60 15.08 17.53
CA GLU A 12 3.65 16.21 17.44
C GLU A 12 3.60 16.78 16.01
N GLN A 13 4.74 16.86 15.31
CA GLN A 13 4.79 17.27 13.90
C GLN A 13 4.08 16.26 12.98
N SER A 14 4.16 14.96 13.31
CA SER A 14 3.45 13.86 12.62
C SER A 14 1.94 13.82 12.85
N THR A 15 1.41 14.57 13.83
CA THR A 15 -0.05 14.68 14.03
C THR A 15 -0.64 15.97 13.46
N SER A 16 0.20 16.96 13.13
CA SER A 16 -0.21 18.23 12.50
C SER A 16 -0.27 18.12 10.96
N ASN A 17 0.62 17.33 10.37
CA ASN A 17 0.61 16.99 8.93
C ASN A 17 -0.52 16.01 8.54
N LYS A 18 -1.42 15.65 9.49
CA LYS A 18 -2.63 14.82 9.25
C LYS A 18 -3.58 15.27 8.17
N LYS A 19 -3.42 16.52 7.73
CA LYS A 19 -4.24 17.15 6.70
C LYS A 19 -3.54 17.27 5.34
N MET A 20 -2.28 16.86 5.22
CA MET A 20 -1.48 17.10 4.02
C MET A 20 -0.89 15.85 3.37
N PHE A 21 -1.00 14.67 3.99
CA PHE A 21 -0.56 13.41 3.34
C PHE A 21 -1.52 12.91 2.27
N MET A 22 -2.77 13.37 2.25
CA MET A 22 -3.63 13.15 1.09
C MET A 22 -3.37 14.23 0.05
N LYS A 23 -2.13 14.32 -0.41
CA LYS A 23 -1.92 14.74 -1.80
C LYS A 23 -2.51 13.62 -2.62
N PHE A 24 -3.80 13.75 -2.93
CA PHE A 24 -4.38 13.12 -4.09
C PHE A 24 -3.37 13.35 -5.21
N VAL A 25 -2.72 12.29 -5.68
CA VAL A 25 -2.22 12.29 -7.04
C VAL A 25 -3.47 12.58 -7.83
N SER A 26 -3.58 13.81 -8.31
CA SER A 26 -4.68 14.22 -9.15
C SER A 26 -4.58 13.29 -10.36
N LEU A 27 -5.39 12.22 -10.37
CA LEU A 27 -5.46 11.21 -11.41
C LEU A 27 -6.16 11.85 -12.62
N ASN A 28 -5.60 12.95 -13.10
CA ASN A 28 -6.13 13.79 -14.18
C ASN A 28 -5.58 13.30 -15.52
N LYS A 29 -5.17 12.04 -15.56
CA LYS A 29 -4.83 11.34 -16.78
C LYS A 29 -5.81 10.18 -16.89
N PRO A 30 -6.99 10.37 -17.50
CA PRO A 30 -7.72 9.23 -18.03
C PRO A 30 -6.79 8.69 -19.14
N THR A 31 -6.32 7.45 -19.08
CA THR A 31 -7.12 6.31 -19.48
C THR A 31 -6.39 5.04 -19.02
N ALA A 32 -6.49 4.68 -17.74
CA ALA A 32 -6.74 3.27 -17.50
C ALA A 32 -8.24 3.13 -17.78
N VAL A 33 -8.59 2.53 -18.93
CA VAL A 33 -9.95 2.02 -19.13
C VAL A 33 -10.29 1.28 -17.83
N PRO A 34 -11.48 1.44 -17.23
CA PRO A 34 -11.89 0.54 -16.16
C PRO A 34 -11.89 -0.86 -16.75
N HIS A 35 -10.76 -1.56 -16.62
CA HIS A 35 -10.65 -2.96 -16.96
C HIS A 35 -11.68 -3.61 -16.07
N GLN A 36 -12.66 -4.26 -16.67
CA GLN A 36 -13.67 -4.96 -15.90
C GLN A 36 -12.91 -6.09 -15.18
N ILE A 37 -12.65 -5.88 -13.90
CA ILE A 37 -11.81 -6.80 -13.14
C ILE A 37 -12.70 -7.96 -12.72
N HIS A 38 -12.50 -9.11 -13.35
CA HIS A 38 -13.35 -10.28 -13.15
C HIS A 38 -12.89 -11.11 -11.94
N THR A 39 -11.63 -10.95 -11.51
CA THR A 39 -11.04 -11.70 -10.41
C THR A 39 -10.14 -10.85 -9.53
N TYR A 40 -10.00 -11.25 -8.27
CA TYR A 40 -9.08 -10.62 -7.32
C TYR A 40 -7.61 -10.65 -7.81
N ALA A 41 -7.22 -11.69 -8.55
CA ALA A 41 -5.87 -11.81 -9.11
C ALA A 41 -5.57 -10.73 -10.14
N GLU A 42 -6.52 -10.41 -11.02
CA GLU A 42 -6.36 -9.36 -12.03
C GLU A 42 -6.25 -7.97 -11.40
N LEU A 43 -7.05 -7.70 -10.35
CA LEU A 43 -6.98 -6.42 -9.62
C LEU A 43 -5.60 -6.23 -9.00
N ARG A 44 -5.09 -7.29 -8.38
CA ARG A 44 -3.77 -7.30 -7.75
C ARG A 44 -2.66 -7.04 -8.77
N GLN A 45 -2.72 -7.69 -9.94
CA GLN A 45 -1.78 -7.45 -11.05
C GLN A 45 -1.84 -6.00 -11.54
N GLN A 46 -3.03 -5.41 -11.65
CA GLN A 46 -3.18 -4.01 -12.07
C GLN A 46 -2.57 -3.05 -11.04
N ILE A 47 -2.88 -3.22 -9.75
CA ILE A 47 -2.31 -2.40 -8.66
C ILE A 47 -0.78 -2.49 -8.68
N HIS A 48 -0.24 -3.70 -8.82
CA HIS A 48 1.20 -3.92 -8.87
C HIS A 48 1.85 -3.25 -10.10
N HIS A 49 1.23 -3.35 -11.27
CA HIS A 49 1.71 -2.68 -12.48
C HIS A 49 1.67 -1.15 -12.36
N ASP A 50 0.55 -0.61 -11.89
CA ASP A 50 0.35 0.83 -11.71
C ASP A 50 1.36 1.41 -10.71
N LEU A 51 1.64 0.71 -9.62
CA LEU A 51 2.66 1.12 -8.63
C LEU A 51 4.05 1.24 -9.24
N ARG A 52 4.46 0.32 -10.12
CA ARG A 52 5.76 0.40 -10.81
C ARG A 52 5.84 1.60 -11.75
N ILE A 53 4.75 1.91 -12.45
CA ILE A 53 4.67 3.09 -13.33
C ILE A 53 4.71 4.39 -12.51
N GLN A 54 3.99 4.44 -11.38
CA GLN A 54 3.95 5.62 -10.52
C GLN A 54 5.27 5.83 -9.75
N HIS A 55 5.98 4.76 -9.42
CA HIS A 55 7.23 4.77 -8.64
C HIS A 55 8.39 4.11 -9.39
N PRO A 56 8.86 4.69 -10.51
CA PRO A 56 9.95 4.11 -11.29
C PRO A 56 11.26 3.99 -10.49
N LYS A 57 11.44 4.82 -9.44
CA LYS A 57 12.60 4.76 -8.53
C LYS A 57 12.63 3.50 -7.65
N TRP A 58 11.50 2.81 -7.49
CA TRP A 58 11.43 1.55 -6.74
C TRP A 58 11.81 0.36 -7.60
N VAL A 59 11.88 0.52 -8.92
CA VAL A 59 12.27 -0.52 -9.87
C VAL A 59 13.77 -0.44 -10.08
N GLN A 60 14.45 -1.54 -9.77
CA GLN A 60 15.88 -1.71 -9.96
C GLN A 60 16.21 -1.92 -11.45
N PRO A 61 17.48 -1.78 -11.87
CA PRO A 61 17.90 -2.02 -13.25
C PRO A 61 17.60 -3.43 -13.77
N ASN A 62 17.49 -4.42 -12.88
CA ASN A 62 17.11 -5.79 -13.20
C ASN A 62 15.58 -5.98 -13.36
N GLY A 63 14.77 -4.91 -13.17
CA GLY A 63 13.32 -4.95 -13.25
C GLY A 63 12.60 -5.39 -11.96
N GLU A 64 13.35 -5.73 -10.91
CA GLU A 64 12.79 -6.10 -9.61
C GLU A 64 12.43 -4.86 -8.79
N SER A 65 11.46 -5.00 -7.89
CA SER A 65 11.10 -3.93 -6.97
C SER A 65 10.83 -4.49 -5.59
N PRO A 66 11.87 -4.58 -4.72
CA PRO A 66 11.74 -5.12 -3.37
C PRO A 66 10.70 -4.38 -2.53
N ILE A 67 10.50 -3.09 -2.80
CA ILE A 67 9.46 -2.28 -2.15
C ILE A 67 8.08 -2.76 -2.61
N CYS A 68 7.89 -3.00 -3.91
CA CYS A 68 6.62 -3.52 -4.43
C CYS A 68 6.32 -4.91 -3.85
N ASP A 69 7.33 -5.78 -3.75
CA ASP A 69 7.21 -7.11 -3.14
C ASP A 69 6.81 -7.02 -1.66
N SER A 70 7.35 -6.04 -0.93
CA SER A 70 6.99 -5.79 0.47
C SER A 70 5.53 -5.33 0.65
N TYR A 71 5.00 -4.53 -0.30
CA TYR A 71 3.60 -4.13 -0.30
C TYR A 71 2.68 -5.32 -0.58
N GLU A 72 3.04 -6.18 -1.54
CA GLU A 72 2.29 -7.39 -1.85
C GLU A 72 2.21 -8.34 -0.65
N ALA A 73 3.34 -8.57 0.04
CA ALA A 73 3.39 -9.38 1.24
C ALA A 73 2.46 -8.83 2.34
N ARG A 74 2.54 -7.51 2.61
CA ARG A 74 1.70 -6.85 3.60
C ARG A 74 0.21 -6.89 3.23
N LEU A 75 -0.12 -6.76 1.94
CA LEU A 75 -1.49 -6.86 1.46
C LEU A 75 -2.06 -8.26 1.72
N MET A 76 -1.28 -9.31 1.44
CA MET A 76 -1.69 -10.70 1.73
C MET A 76 -1.91 -10.92 3.23
N GLU A 77 -1.01 -10.42 4.08
CA GLU A 77 -1.16 -10.50 5.54
C GLU A 77 -2.44 -9.83 6.03
N LEU A 78 -2.73 -8.61 5.54
CA LEU A 78 -3.94 -7.87 5.91
C LEU A 78 -5.21 -8.59 5.44
N LEU A 79 -5.21 -9.18 4.25
CA LEU A 79 -6.35 -9.93 3.75
C LEU A 79 -6.57 -11.22 4.53
N LEU A 80 -5.49 -11.92 4.87
CA LEU A 80 -5.56 -13.11 5.71
C LEU A 80 -6.07 -12.76 7.12
N ALA A 81 -5.61 -11.64 7.69
CA ALA A 81 -6.10 -11.15 8.98
C ALA A 81 -7.56 -10.67 8.91
N ALA A 82 -8.00 -10.17 7.75
CA ALA A 82 -9.37 -9.69 7.54
C ALA A 82 -10.37 -10.81 7.22
N THR A 83 -9.92 -12.01 6.82
CA THR A 83 -10.81 -13.16 6.69
C THR A 83 -11.20 -13.65 8.09
N PRO A 84 -12.50 -13.59 8.48
CA PRO A 84 -12.93 -14.15 9.74
C PRO A 84 -12.64 -15.66 9.73
N PHE A 85 -11.99 -16.15 10.79
CA PHE A 85 -11.79 -17.57 11.00
C PHE A 85 -13.16 -18.25 11.05
N VAL A 86 -13.49 -19.03 10.02
CA VAL A 86 -14.64 -19.92 10.06
C VAL A 86 -14.28 -21.10 10.94
N ASP A 87 -14.61 -20.99 12.22
CA ASP A 87 -14.60 -22.12 13.15
C ASP A 87 -15.63 -23.15 12.66
N PHE A 88 -15.18 -24.21 11.98
CA PHE A 88 -15.99 -25.41 11.68
C PHE A 88 -16.24 -26.26 12.93
N LYS A 89 -16.44 -25.64 14.08
CA LYS A 89 -16.75 -26.31 15.35
C LYS A 89 -18.18 -25.98 15.78
N ASN A 90 -19.14 -26.42 14.98
CA ASN A 90 -20.53 -26.69 15.37
C ASN A 90 -21.20 -27.46 14.22
N ALA A 91 -20.97 -28.77 14.19
CA ALA A 91 -21.77 -29.75 13.46
C ALA A 91 -22.02 -30.93 14.40
#